data_AF-A0A1Z5J5X9-F1
#
_entry.id   AF-A0A1Z5J5X9-F1
#
_cell.length_a   1.000
_cell.length_b   1.000
_cell.length_c   1.000
_cell.angle_alpha   90.00
_cell.angle_beta   90.00
_cell.angle_gamma   90.00
#
_symmetry.space_group_name_H-M   'P 1'
#
loop_
_entity.id
_entity.type
_entity.pdbx_description
1 polymer ?
#
loop_
_entity_poly.entity_id
_entity_poly.type
_entity_poly.pdbx_seq_one_letter_code
_entity_poly.pdbx_strand_id
1 'polypeptide(L)'
;MTEPSIPRNNKPPPKIDGMVHLANDRPSFTDKERQRMLQSVEGRWLARAMKRCEGHERAIREARAEWLKQRDNSQKRTQLEEERHKYIECLTFVTCPAGWRQYSQCWTHSLAHYSNTSLQQQPEAVCQYERQSLELCVGNVVVGAVRAAVPAEIDDEEMFL
;
A
#
# COMPACT_ATOMS: atom_id res chain seq x y z
N MET A 1 -7.90 -7.98 -39.14
CA MET A 1 -6.82 -8.39 -38.22
C MET A 1 -7.30 -8.10 -36.81
N THR A 2 -7.79 -9.13 -36.14
CA THR A 2 -8.33 -9.05 -34.78
C THR A 2 -7.15 -9.16 -33.82
N GLU A 3 -6.91 -8.11 -33.01
CA GLU A 3 -5.92 -8.20 -31.92
C GLU A 3 -6.31 -9.36 -30.99
N PRO A 4 -5.37 -10.22 -30.58
CA PRO A 4 -5.65 -11.25 -29.59
C PRO A 4 -5.93 -10.57 -28.25
N SER A 5 -7.19 -10.59 -27.84
CA SER A 5 -7.61 -10.25 -26.48
C SER A 5 -6.93 -11.23 -25.52
N ILE A 6 -5.88 -10.76 -24.85
CA ILE A 6 -5.23 -11.47 -23.75
C ILE A 6 -6.33 -11.82 -22.74
N PRO A 7 -6.52 -13.11 -22.39
CA PRO A 7 -7.49 -13.46 -21.37
C PRO A 7 -7.04 -12.78 -20.07
N ARG A 8 -7.81 -11.79 -19.62
CA ARG A 8 -7.66 -11.22 -18.29
C ARG A 8 -7.90 -12.38 -17.34
N ASN A 9 -6.83 -12.90 -16.75
CA ASN A 9 -6.91 -13.90 -15.69
C ASN A 9 -7.84 -13.32 -14.61
N ASN A 10 -9.04 -13.88 -14.47
CA ASN A 10 -10.03 -13.55 -13.42
C ASN A 10 -9.55 -14.03 -12.04
N LYS A 11 -8.24 -14.01 -11.77
CA LYS A 11 -7.69 -14.37 -10.47
C LYS A 11 -7.81 -13.15 -9.57
N PRO A 12 -8.36 -13.30 -8.35
CA PRO A 12 -8.47 -12.17 -7.43
C PRO A 12 -7.06 -11.62 -7.13
N PRO A 13 -6.90 -10.28 -7.08
CA PRO A 13 -5.61 -9.69 -6.76
C PRO A 13 -5.12 -10.20 -5.39
N PRO A 14 -3.80 -10.16 -5.13
CA PRO A 14 -3.26 -10.48 -3.81
C PRO A 14 -4.00 -9.69 -2.74
N LYS A 15 -4.44 -10.35 -1.67
CA LYS A 15 -5.10 -9.65 -0.57
C LYS A 15 -4.05 -8.84 0.19
N ILE A 16 -4.15 -7.53 0.04
CA ILE A 16 -3.31 -6.54 0.70
C ILE A 16 -4.03 -5.85 1.87
N ASP A 17 -5.21 -6.34 2.25
CA ASP A 17 -5.97 -5.87 3.42
C ASP A 17 -5.13 -6.08 4.69
N GLY A 18 -4.70 -4.98 5.31
CA GLY A 18 -3.79 -4.98 6.46
C GLY A 18 -2.32 -4.74 6.12
N MET A 19 -1.93 -4.76 4.84
CA MET A 19 -0.55 -4.53 4.42
C MET A 19 -0.11 -3.08 4.53
N VAL A 20 -1.05 -2.13 4.70
CA VAL A 20 -0.70 -0.88 5.34
C VAL A 20 -1.90 -0.13 5.91
N HIS A 21 -1.79 0.26 7.18
CA HIS A 21 -2.60 1.31 7.79
C HIS A 21 -2.48 2.68 7.07
N LEU A 22 -1.59 2.82 6.06
CA LEU A 22 -1.35 4.05 5.28
C LEU A 22 -2.56 4.58 4.49
N ALA A 23 -3.55 3.78 4.12
CA ALA A 23 -4.69 4.29 3.34
C ALA A 23 -5.71 5.05 4.21
N ASN A 24 -5.76 4.74 5.51
CA ASN A 24 -6.60 5.42 6.49
C ASN A 24 -5.79 6.43 7.31
N ASP A 25 -4.56 6.07 7.71
CA ASP A 25 -3.63 6.89 8.51
C ASP A 25 -2.38 7.25 7.70
N ARG A 26 -2.61 7.86 6.53
CA ARG A 26 -1.50 8.31 5.66
C ARG A 26 -0.67 9.37 6.42
N PRO A 27 0.66 9.23 6.50
CA PRO A 27 1.52 10.28 7.01
C PRO A 27 1.33 11.51 6.12
N SER A 28 0.76 12.57 6.69
CA SER A 28 0.79 13.90 6.10
C SER A 28 2.02 14.62 6.63
N PHE A 29 2.86 15.10 5.73
CA PHE A 29 4.01 15.91 6.07
C PHE A 29 3.75 17.36 5.70
N THR A 30 4.01 18.28 6.62
CA THR A 30 4.21 19.71 6.33
C THR A 30 5.37 19.89 5.36
N ASP A 31 5.50 21.07 4.73
CA ASP A 31 6.60 21.33 3.80
C ASP A 31 7.98 21.20 4.47
N LYS A 32 8.09 21.61 5.73
CA LYS A 32 9.31 21.45 6.54
C LYS A 32 9.64 19.99 6.80
N GLU A 33 8.66 19.20 7.21
CA GLU A 33 8.81 17.75 7.42
C GLU A 33 9.15 17.01 6.12
N ARG A 34 8.53 17.40 5.00
CA ARG A 34 8.84 16.85 3.69
C ARG A 34 10.27 17.15 3.27
N GLN A 35 10.76 18.38 3.49
CA GLN A 35 12.15 18.72 3.23
C GLN A 35 13.11 17.86 4.06
N ARG A 36 12.83 17.67 5.35
CA ARG A 36 13.63 16.79 6.23
C ARG A 36 13.59 15.33 5.79
N MET A 37 12.40 14.81 5.49
CA MET A 37 12.19 13.47 4.95
C MET A 37 13.07 13.23 3.71
N LEU A 38 13.11 14.18 2.78
CA LEU A 38 13.88 14.04 1.53
C LEU A 38 15.42 13.99 1.74
N GLN A 39 15.90 14.26 2.95
CA GLN A 39 17.32 14.12 3.30
C GLN A 39 17.70 12.65 3.57
N SER A 40 16.76 11.78 3.96
CA SER A 40 17.03 10.34 4.15
C SER A 40 16.85 9.51 2.88
N VAL A 41 17.47 8.33 2.84
CA VAL A 41 17.35 7.40 1.71
C VAL A 41 15.92 6.90 1.60
N GLU A 42 15.35 6.51 2.74
CA GLU A 42 13.99 6.00 2.92
C GLU A 42 12.97 7.06 2.52
N GLY A 43 13.18 8.31 2.91
CA GLY A 43 12.30 9.40 2.56
C GLY A 43 12.32 9.77 1.08
N ARG A 44 13.49 9.73 0.43
CA ARG A 44 13.56 9.85 -1.05
C ARG A 44 12.88 8.68 -1.74
N TRP A 45 13.01 7.46 -1.20
CA TRP A 45 12.33 6.29 -1.73
C TRP A 45 10.80 6.42 -1.62
N LEU A 46 10.29 6.75 -0.44
CA LEU A 46 8.86 6.96 -0.21
C LEU A 46 8.31 8.08 -1.09
N ALA A 47 9.01 9.21 -1.20
CA ALA A 47 8.58 10.32 -2.05
C ALA A 47 8.48 9.93 -3.54
N ARG A 48 9.43 9.13 -4.05
CA ARG A 48 9.38 8.61 -5.42
C ARG A 48 8.24 7.63 -5.61
N ALA A 49 7.98 6.77 -4.63
CA ALA A 49 6.85 5.84 -4.65
C ALA A 49 5.51 6.60 -4.68
N MET A 50 5.32 7.56 -3.78
CA MET A 50 4.13 8.41 -3.73
C MET A 50 3.91 9.16 -5.05
N LYS A 51 4.97 9.75 -5.63
CA LYS A 51 4.88 10.43 -6.92
C LYS A 51 4.45 9.48 -8.04
N ARG A 52 4.99 8.25 -8.07
CA ARG A 52 4.64 7.26 -9.09
C ARG A 52 3.20 6.75 -8.95
N CYS A 53 2.64 6.82 -7.76
CA CYS A 53 1.27 6.37 -7.45
C CYS A 53 0.26 7.54 -7.33
N GLU A 54 0.63 8.76 -7.71
CA GLU A 54 -0.18 9.97 -7.53
C GLU A 54 -1.52 9.94 -8.29
N GLY A 55 -1.59 9.17 -9.39
CA GLY A 55 -2.83 8.97 -10.15
C GLY A 55 -3.91 8.28 -9.32
N HIS A 56 -3.53 7.24 -8.56
CA HIS A 56 -4.45 6.56 -7.64
C HIS A 56 -4.84 7.45 -6.47
N GLU A 57 -3.92 8.29 -5.97
CA GLU A 57 -4.24 9.27 -4.93
C GLU A 57 -5.28 10.29 -5.40
N ARG A 58 -5.22 10.73 -6.66
CA ARG A 58 -6.24 11.59 -7.25
C ARG A 58 -7.59 10.88 -7.34
N ALA A 59 -7.60 9.64 -7.82
CA ALA A 59 -8.80 8.82 -7.92
C ALA A 59 -9.47 8.60 -6.54
N ILE A 60 -8.68 8.37 -5.48
CA ILE A 60 -9.20 8.29 -4.10
C ILE A 60 -9.89 9.60 -3.69
N ARG A 61 -9.30 10.76 -3.99
CA ARG A 61 -9.89 12.07 -3.66
C ARG A 61 -11.23 12.28 -4.37
N GLU A 62 -11.30 11.94 -5.64
CA GLU A 62 -12.52 12.03 -6.45
C GLU A 62 -13.60 11.05 -5.96
N ALA A 63 -13.24 9.78 -5.73
CA ALA A 63 -14.15 8.77 -5.20
C ALA A 63 -14.68 9.14 -3.81
N ARG A 64 -13.83 9.69 -2.94
CA ARG A 64 -14.23 10.17 -1.60
C ARG A 64 -15.19 11.36 -1.70
N ALA A 65 -14.90 12.33 -2.57
CA ALA A 65 -15.80 13.48 -2.77
C ALA A 65 -17.18 13.02 -3.26
N GLU A 66 -17.21 12.03 -4.16
CA GLU A 66 -18.47 11.49 -4.68
C GLU A 66 -19.25 10.68 -3.64
N TRP A 67 -18.56 9.85 -2.85
CA TRP A 67 -19.19 9.14 -1.73
C TRP A 67 -19.76 10.10 -0.68
N LEU A 68 -19.06 11.20 -0.37
CA LEU A 68 -19.56 12.20 0.58
C LEU A 68 -20.85 12.89 0.11
N LYS A 69 -21.06 13.03 -1.21
CA LYS A 69 -22.31 13.55 -1.77
C LYS A 69 -23.47 12.54 -1.70
N GLN A 70 -23.15 11.24 -1.67
CA GLN A 70 -24.13 10.14 -1.72
C GLN A 70 -23.78 9.07 -0.67
N ARG A 71 -23.80 9.46 0.62
CA ARG A 71 -23.29 8.60 1.71
C ARG A 71 -23.95 7.23 1.81
N ASP A 72 -25.24 7.15 1.49
CA ASP A 72 -26.03 5.91 1.55
C ASP A 72 -25.78 4.99 0.33
N ASN A 73 -25.02 5.45 -0.66
CA ASN A 73 -24.70 4.66 -1.84
C ASN A 73 -23.55 3.69 -1.55
N SER A 74 -23.89 2.43 -1.26
CA SER A 74 -22.95 1.34 -1.01
C SER A 74 -21.96 1.13 -2.16
N GLN A 75 -22.35 1.38 -3.40
CA GLN A 75 -21.49 1.27 -4.58
C GLN A 75 -20.36 2.31 -4.56
N LYS A 76 -20.65 3.55 -4.12
CA LYS A 76 -19.62 4.60 -4.01
C LYS A 76 -18.61 4.31 -2.91
N ARG A 77 -19.06 3.70 -1.82
CA ARG A 77 -18.18 3.20 -0.77
C ARG A 77 -17.25 2.09 -1.31
N THR A 78 -17.78 1.11 -2.03
CA THR A 78 -16.98 0.06 -2.65
C THR A 78 -15.94 0.63 -3.62
N GLN A 79 -16.33 1.58 -4.48
CA GLN A 79 -15.42 2.25 -5.40
C GLN A 79 -14.27 2.98 -4.68
N LEU A 80 -14.55 3.65 -3.56
CA LEU A 80 -13.51 4.29 -2.74
C LEU A 80 -12.51 3.27 -2.18
N GLU A 81 -13.00 2.13 -1.68
CA GLU A 81 -12.15 1.06 -1.17
C GLU A 81 -11.31 0.41 -2.29
N GLU A 82 -11.84 0.25 -3.49
CA GLU A 82 -11.09 -0.24 -4.65
C GLU A 82 -9.94 0.70 -5.03
N GLU A 83 -10.16 2.02 -5.05
CA GLU A 83 -9.10 2.99 -5.35
C GLU A 83 -8.02 3.01 -4.25
N ARG A 84 -8.41 2.83 -2.98
CA ARG A 84 -7.48 2.67 -1.86
C ARG A 84 -6.59 1.43 -2.03
N HIS A 85 -7.17 0.31 -2.42
CA HIS A 85 -6.44 -0.92 -2.72
C HIS A 85 -5.40 -0.70 -3.83
N LYS A 86 -5.79 -0.10 -4.95
CA LYS A 86 -4.87 0.17 -6.07
C LYS A 86 -3.70 1.06 -5.65
N TYR A 87 -3.95 2.06 -4.81
CA TYR A 87 -2.88 2.90 -4.29
C TYR A 87 -1.90 2.12 -3.39
N ILE A 88 -2.40 1.27 -2.49
CA ILE A 88 -1.56 0.42 -1.63
C ILE A 88 -0.74 -0.55 -2.49
N GLU A 89 -1.35 -1.19 -3.48
CA GLU A 89 -0.68 -2.11 -4.40
C GLU A 89 0.46 -1.40 -5.12
N CYS A 90 0.19 -0.22 -5.68
CA CYS A 90 1.21 0.59 -6.34
C CYS A 90 2.36 0.97 -5.39
N LEU A 91 2.06 1.46 -4.18
CA LEU A 91 3.07 1.82 -3.20
C LEU A 91 3.93 0.62 -2.81
N THR A 92 3.30 -0.51 -2.55
CA THR A 92 3.96 -1.76 -2.16
C THR A 92 4.88 -2.25 -3.25
N PHE A 93 4.41 -2.27 -4.50
CA PHE A 93 5.21 -2.66 -5.66
C PHE A 93 6.42 -1.75 -5.87
N VAL A 94 6.24 -0.42 -5.78
CA VAL A 94 7.32 0.53 -6.02
C VAL A 94 8.34 0.53 -4.89
N THR A 95 7.88 0.38 -3.65
CA THR A 95 8.73 0.38 -2.46
C THR A 95 9.51 -0.92 -2.32
N CYS A 96 8.85 -2.05 -2.57
CA CYS A 96 9.38 -3.40 -2.33
C CYS A 96 9.09 -4.34 -3.53
N PRO A 97 9.70 -4.11 -4.70
CA PRO A 97 9.39 -4.85 -5.92
C PRO A 97 9.72 -6.35 -5.82
N ALA A 98 10.79 -6.71 -5.09
CA ALA A 98 11.18 -8.10 -4.89
C ALA A 98 10.18 -8.84 -3.99
N GLY A 99 9.82 -8.26 -2.85
CA GLY A 99 8.82 -8.83 -1.94
C GLY A 99 7.44 -8.92 -2.59
N TRP A 100 7.04 -7.91 -3.38
CA TRP A 100 5.80 -7.96 -4.15
C TRP A 100 5.79 -9.12 -5.14
N ARG A 101 6.89 -9.34 -5.86
CA ARG A 101 7.01 -10.46 -6.81
C ARG A 101 6.89 -11.81 -6.09
N GLN A 102 7.54 -11.98 -4.95
CA GLN A 102 7.47 -13.21 -4.16
C GLN A 102 6.05 -13.47 -3.65
N TYR A 103 5.42 -12.46 -3.05
CA TYR A 103 4.06 -12.60 -2.53
C TYR A 103 3.04 -12.87 -3.64
N SER A 104 3.11 -12.14 -4.76
CA SER A 104 2.21 -12.35 -5.90
C SER A 104 2.38 -13.71 -6.57
N GLN A 105 3.60 -14.25 -6.63
CA GLN A 105 3.85 -15.62 -7.09
C GLN A 105 3.24 -16.65 -6.15
N CYS A 106 3.49 -16.54 -4.84
CA CYS A 106 2.88 -17.42 -3.86
C CYS A 106 1.35 -17.37 -3.93
N TRP A 107 0.78 -16.17 -4.02
CA TRP A 107 -0.66 -15.97 -4.14
C TRP A 107 -1.24 -16.66 -5.38
N THR A 108 -0.57 -16.50 -6.53
CA THR A 108 -1.00 -17.11 -7.79
C THR A 108 -0.96 -18.64 -7.73
N HIS A 109 0.08 -19.21 -7.10
CA HIS A 109 0.23 -20.65 -6.91
C HIS A 109 -0.80 -21.18 -5.92
N SER A 110 -0.98 -20.54 -4.77
CA SER A 110 -1.95 -20.95 -3.75
C SER A 110 -3.39 -20.93 -4.27
N LEU A 111 -3.77 -19.96 -5.10
CA LEU A 111 -5.07 -19.95 -5.79
C LEU A 111 -5.26 -21.15 -6.73
N ALA A 112 -4.22 -21.54 -7.48
CA ALA A 112 -4.28 -22.68 -8.39
C ALA A 112 -4.38 -24.03 -7.64
N HIS A 113 -3.80 -24.11 -6.44
CA HIS A 113 -3.95 -25.27 -5.57
C HIS A 113 -5.30 -25.28 -4.86
N TYR A 114 -5.80 -24.13 -4.39
CA TYR A 114 -7.10 -24.00 -3.74
C TYR A 114 -8.26 -24.44 -4.65
N SER A 115 -8.19 -24.17 -5.95
CA SER A 115 -9.21 -24.62 -6.90
C SER A 115 -9.22 -26.14 -7.13
N ASN A 116 -8.13 -26.85 -6.77
CA ASN A 116 -7.90 -28.25 -7.15
C ASN A 116 -7.91 -29.22 -5.95
N THR A 117 -7.77 -28.74 -4.71
CA THR A 117 -7.78 -29.60 -3.51
C THR A 117 -8.91 -29.22 -2.56
N SER A 118 -9.54 -30.22 -1.94
CA SER A 118 -10.55 -30.07 -0.88
C SER A 118 -10.00 -29.50 0.45
N LEU A 119 -8.74 -29.06 0.46
CA LEU A 119 -8.07 -28.45 1.60
C LEU A 119 -8.45 -26.97 1.66
N GLN A 120 -9.31 -26.63 2.62
CA GLN A 120 -9.89 -25.29 2.87
C GLN A 120 -8.87 -24.22 3.32
N GLN A 121 -7.57 -24.37 3.09
CA GLN A 121 -6.59 -23.38 3.54
C GLN A 121 -6.62 -22.15 2.63
N GLN A 122 -7.01 -21.01 3.18
CA GLN A 122 -7.06 -19.77 2.42
C GLN A 122 -5.66 -19.41 1.88
N PRO A 123 -5.55 -18.88 0.64
CA PRO A 123 -4.30 -18.43 0.03
C PRO A 123 -3.42 -17.56 0.95
N GLU A 124 -4.05 -16.74 1.80
CA GLU A 124 -3.38 -15.88 2.78
C GLU A 124 -2.56 -16.66 3.80
N ALA A 125 -3.09 -17.79 4.29
CA ALA A 125 -2.41 -18.62 5.28
C ALA A 125 -1.21 -19.33 4.67
N VAL A 126 -1.31 -19.71 3.40
CA VAL A 126 -0.22 -20.33 2.65
C VAL A 126 0.93 -19.34 2.43
N CYS A 127 0.60 -18.09 2.10
CA CYS A 127 1.56 -17.05 1.75
C CYS A 127 1.88 -16.07 2.88
N GLN A 128 1.67 -16.50 4.13
CA GLN A 128 1.79 -15.63 5.30
C GLN A 128 3.20 -15.06 5.48
N TYR A 129 4.24 -15.84 5.17
CA TYR A 129 5.62 -15.44 5.36
C TYR A 129 6.08 -14.44 4.30
N GLU A 130 5.71 -14.67 3.03
CA GLU A 130 5.94 -13.74 1.93
C GLU A 130 5.21 -12.42 2.19
N ARG A 131 3.98 -12.50 2.72
CA ARG A 131 3.21 -11.33 3.12
C ARG A 131 3.89 -10.54 4.24
N GLN A 132 4.30 -11.20 5.33
CA GLN A 132 4.99 -10.54 6.45
C GLN A 132 6.33 -9.90 6.02
N SER A 133 7.11 -10.61 5.19
CA SER A 133 8.36 -10.09 4.63
C SER A 133 8.13 -8.81 3.82
N LEU A 134 7.07 -8.79 3.02
CA LEU A 134 6.67 -7.63 2.23
C LEU A 134 6.18 -6.47 3.12
N GLU A 135 5.36 -6.76 4.14
CA GLU A 135 4.90 -5.78 5.13
C GLU A 135 6.08 -5.11 5.86
N LEU A 136 7.07 -5.90 6.31
CA LEU A 136 8.29 -5.38 6.94
C LEU A 136 9.11 -4.50 6.01
N CYS A 137 9.27 -4.90 4.76
CA CYS A 137 10.01 -4.13 3.76
C CYS A 137 9.36 -2.74 3.54
N VAL A 138 8.04 -2.71 3.33
CA VAL A 138 7.30 -1.44 3.14
C VAL A 138 7.33 -0.61 4.43
N GLY A 139 7.08 -1.25 5.57
CA GLY A 139 7.09 -0.62 6.89
C GLY A 139 8.40 0.07 7.21
N ASN A 140 9.54 -0.56 6.91
CA ASN A 140 10.87 0.03 7.13
C ASN A 140 11.08 1.32 6.35
N VAL A 141 10.64 1.37 5.09
CA VAL A 141 10.75 2.60 4.27
C VAL A 141 9.84 3.70 4.83
N VAL A 142 8.62 3.35 5.21
CA VAL A 142 7.65 4.32 5.76
C VAL A 142 8.13 4.87 7.10
N VAL A 143 8.50 4.00 8.04
CA VAL A 143 8.98 4.39 9.37
C VAL A 143 10.28 5.18 9.27
N GLY A 144 11.21 4.77 8.41
CA GLY A 144 12.45 5.52 8.17
C GLY A 144 12.18 6.93 7.61
N ALA A 145 11.22 7.06 6.68
CA ALA A 145 10.80 8.35 6.16
C ALA A 145 10.15 9.22 7.25
N VAL A 146 9.25 8.66 8.07
CA VAL A 146 8.58 9.38 9.16
C VAL A 146 9.58 9.86 10.22
N ARG A 147 10.51 8.99 10.66
CA ARG A 147 11.57 9.36 11.61
C ARG A 147 12.49 10.44 11.08
N ALA A 148 12.78 10.44 9.78
CA ALA A 148 13.54 11.51 9.15
C ALA A 148 12.75 12.82 9.07
N ALA A 149 11.43 12.74 8.90
CA ALA A 149 10.54 13.90 8.78
C ALA A 149 10.29 14.59 10.13
N VAL A 150 10.10 13.79 11.17
CA VAL A 150 9.78 14.19 12.55
C VAL A 150 10.96 13.77 13.43
N PRO A 151 11.97 14.63 13.63
CA PRO A 151 13.00 14.37 14.63
C PRO A 151 12.32 14.24 15.99
N ALA A 152 12.83 13.35 16.85
CA ALA A 152 12.41 13.34 18.25
C ALA A 152 12.56 14.77 18.79
N GLU A 153 11.50 15.30 19.40
CA GLU A 153 11.64 16.54 20.16
C GLU A 153 12.75 16.27 21.17
N ILE A 154 13.85 17.00 21.00
CA ILE A 154 14.83 17.11 22.05
C ILE A 154 14.14 18.03 23.06
N ASP A 155 13.42 17.45 24.02
CA ASP A 155 13.10 18.12 25.29
C ASP A 155 14.41 18.29 26.08
N ASP A 156 15.34 19.10 25.57
CA ASP A 156 16.55 19.55 26.30
C ASP A 156 16.39 21.02 26.75
N GLU A 157 15.17 21.45 27.11
CA GLU A 157 14.95 22.73 27.79
C GLU A 157 13.88 22.63 28.88
N GLU A 158 14.02 21.75 29.87
CA GLU A 158 13.47 21.99 31.24
C GLU A 158 13.98 21.01 32.33
N MET A 159 15.30 20.84 32.48
CA MET A 159 15.82 20.24 33.73
C MET A 159 17.15 20.84 34.23
N PHE A 160 17.41 22.10 33.87
CA PHE A 160 18.47 22.90 34.46
C PHE A 160 17.98 24.32 34.75
N LEU A 161 16.96 24.47 35.60
CA LEU A 161 16.72 25.66 36.41
C LEU A 161 16.22 25.28 37.79
#